data_AF-D9VPN5-F1
#
_entry.id   AF-D9VPN5-F1
#
_cell.length_a   1.000
_cell.length_b   1.000
_cell.length_c   1.000
_cell.angle_alpha   90.00
_cell.angle_beta   90.00
_cell.angle_gamma   90.00
#
_symmetry.space_group_name_H-M   'P 1'
#
loop_
_entity.id
_entity.type
_entity.pdbx_description
1 polymer ?
#
loop_
_entity_poly.entity_id
_entity_poly.type
_entity_poly.pdbx_seq_one_letter_code
_entity_poly.pdbx_strand_id
1 'polypeptide(L)' 'MDDLTLVRDHTIYACVMGSRAFGLATEASDTDRRGVYLAPTPLFWR' A
#
# COMPACT_ATOMS: atom_id res chain seq x y z
N MET A 1 15.40 0.62 -12.85
CA MET A 1 14.09 0.71 -12.19
C MET A 1 14.38 1.11 -10.75
N ASP A 2 13.81 2.21 -10.27
CA ASP A 2 14.01 2.58 -8.86
C ASP A 2 13.39 1.50 -7.97
N ASP A 3 13.92 1.30 -6.76
CA ASP A 3 13.47 0.26 -5.84
C ASP A 3 11.95 0.33 -5.57
N LEU A 4 11.35 1.53 -5.67
CA LEU A 4 9.94 1.78 -5.40
C LEU A 4 9.04 1.81 -6.64
N THR A 5 9.60 1.72 -7.86
CA THR A 5 8.81 1.85 -9.10
C THR A 5 7.71 0.78 -9.19
N LEU A 6 8.00 -0.46 -8.76
CA LEU A 6 7.00 -1.54 -8.73
C LEU A 6 5.82 -1.21 -7.81
N VAL A 7 6.10 -0.68 -6.62
CA VAL A 7 5.05 -0.37 -5.64
C VAL A 7 4.28 0.87 -6.07
N ARG A 8 4.95 1.95 -6.50
CA ARG A 8 4.30 3.22 -6.85
C ARG A 8 3.38 3.11 -8.06
N ASP A 9 3.87 2.46 -9.10
CA ASP A 9 3.20 2.48 -10.41
C ASP A 9 2.23 1.32 -10.59
N HIS A 10 2.32 0.28 -9.75
CA HIS A 10 1.49 -0.92 -9.85
C HIS A 10 0.66 -1.21 -8.59
N THR A 11 0.55 -0.26 -7.67
CA THR A 11 -0.45 -0.34 -6.58
C THR A 11 -1.85 -0.17 -7.16
N ILE A 12 -2.68 -1.20 -7.04
CA ILE A 12 -4.06 -1.21 -7.52
C ILE A 12 -5.07 -0.87 -6.41
N TYR A 13 -4.64 -0.92 -5.16
CA TYR A 13 -5.43 -0.55 -4.00
C TYR A 13 -4.54 -0.05 -2.88
N ALA A 14 -4.93 1.06 -2.25
CA ALA A 14 -4.30 1.58 -1.06
C ALA A 14 -5.38 2.13 -0.11
N CYS A 15 -5.18 1.89 1.19
CA CYS A 15 -6.06 2.39 2.23
C CYS A 15 -5.30 2.71 3.52
N VAL A 16 -5.90 3.60 4.31
CA VAL A 16 -5.54 3.76 5.72
C VAL A 16 -6.31 2.71 6.50
N MET A 17 -5.61 2.02 7.39
CA MET A 17 -6.16 1.00 8.28
C MET A 17 -6.02 1.45 9.74
N GLY A 18 -6.54 0.64 10.66
CA GLY A 18 -6.33 0.85 12.09
C GLY A 18 -7.14 2.01 12.66
N SER A 19 -6.73 2.49 13.84
CA SER A 19 -7.52 3.39 14.67
C SER A 19 -7.95 4.67 13.94
N ARG A 20 -7.12 5.20 13.02
CA ARG A 20 -7.47 6.38 12.20
C ARG A 20 -8.57 6.10 11.17
N ALA A 21 -8.61 4.90 10.60
CA ALA A 21 -9.67 4.52 9.67
C ALA A 21 -11.01 4.31 10.38
N PHE A 22 -10.98 3.82 11.63
CA PHE A 22 -12.17 3.52 12.42
C PHE A 22 -12.63 4.65 13.35
N GLY A 23 -11.95 5.81 13.35
CA GLY A 23 -12.29 6.94 14.23
C GLY A 23 -11.95 6.71 15.71
N LEU A 24 -11.02 5.80 16.01
CA LEU A 24 -10.58 5.41 17.35
C LEU A 24 -9.19 5.97 17.70
N ALA A 25 -8.65 6.88 16.88
CA ALA A 25 -7.28 7.35 17.03
C ALA A 25 -7.10 8.26 18.26
N THR A 26 -5.95 8.11 18.92
CA THR A 26 -5.43 8.99 19.97
C THR A 26 -4.21 9.75 19.46
N GLU A 27 -3.68 10.69 20.23
CA GLU A 27 -2.48 11.45 19.84
C GLU A 27 -1.25 10.57 19.61
N ALA A 28 -1.12 9.48 20.37
CA ALA A 28 -0.03 8.52 20.22
C ALA A 28 -0.24 7.50 19.09
N SER A 29 -1.41 7.49 18.46
CA SER A 29 -1.68 6.56 17.35
C SER A 29 -0.78 6.91 16.17
N ASP A 30 -0.40 5.92 15.37
CA ASP A 30 0.28 6.02 14.08
C ASP A 30 -0.68 5.82 12.89
N THR A 31 -0.16 5.91 11.66
CA THR A 31 -0.97 5.75 10.44
C THR A 31 -0.57 4.48 9.70
N ASP A 32 -1.36 3.43 9.87
CA ASP A 32 -1.22 2.21 9.09
C ASP A 32 -1.68 2.44 7.65
N ARG A 33 -0.80 2.24 6.68
CA ARG A 33 -1.17 2.18 5.26
C ARG A 33 -0.97 0.76 4.75
N ARG A 34 -1.99 0.21 4.11
CA ARG A 34 -1.91 -1.10 3.45
C ARG A 34 -2.41 -0.99 2.03
N GLY A 35 -1.97 -1.92 1.20
CA GLY A 35 -2.33 -1.93 -0.20
C GLY A 35 -2.02 -3.26 -0.87
N VAL A 36 -2.42 -3.34 -2.12
CA VAL A 36 -2.12 -4.45 -3.02
C VAL A 36 -1.44 -3.86 -4.24
N TYR A 37 -0.27 -4.39 -4.58
CA TYR A 37 0.36 -4.13 -5.87
C TYR A 37 0.25 -5.36 -6.76
N LEU A 38 -0.04 -5.14 -8.03
CA LEU A 38 -0.09 -6.19 -9.04
C LEU A 38 1.23 -6.18 -9.80
N ALA A 39 2.07 -7.18 -9.54
CA ALA A 39 3.34 -7.31 -10.24
C ALA A 39 3.09 -7.46 -11.77
N PRO A 40 3.81 -6.72 -12.63
CA PRO A 40 3.61 -6.78 -14.08
C PRO A 40 3.76 -8.18 -14.63
N THR A 41 2.73 -8.69 -15.30
CA THR A 41 2.70 -10.04 -15.86
C THR A 41 3.90 -10.37 -16.76
N PRO A 42 4.38 -9.47 -17.65
CA PRO A 42 5.55 -9.74 -18.49
C PRO A 42 6.87 -9.96 -17.72
N LEU A 43 6.94 -9.55 -16.44
CA LEU A 43 8.13 -9.78 -15.62
C LEU A 43 8.21 -11.20 -15.05
N PHE A 44 7.09 -11.94 -15.02
CA PHE A 44 6.99 -13.20 -14.28
C PHE A 44 6.45 -14.38 -15.08
N TRP A 45 5.73 -14.15 -16.18
CA TRP A 45 5.20 -15.23 -17.02
C TRP A 45 5.99 -15.30 -18.32
N ARG A 46 6.56 -16.47 -18.60
CA ARG A 46 7.23 -16.84 -19.84
C ARG A 46 6.46 -17.96 -20.51
#